data_AF-A0A7C1C251-F1
#
_entry.id   AF-A0A7C1C251-F1
#
_cell.length_a   1.000
_cell.length_b   1.000
_cell.length_c   1.000
_cell.angle_alpha   90.00
_cell.angle_beta   90.00
_cell.angle_gamma   90.00
#
_symmetry.space_group_name_H-M   'P 1'
#
loop_
_entity.id
_entity.type
_entity.pdbx_description
1 polymer ?
#
loop_
_entity_poly.entity_id
_entity_poly.type
_entity_poly.pdbx_seq_one_letter_code
_entity_poly.pdbx_strand_id
1 'polypeptide(L)'
;MNKLTFQYDMVLDFVTKDEIHQYQTETDEHFAAIYNKTGKGNNFLGWVDLPDNTDETLISRIEATAKKMREQSEIFVIIGIGGSYLG
;
A
#
# COMPACT_ATOMS: atom_id res chain seq x y z
N MET A 1 -2.68 -14.26 14.29
CA MET A 1 -3.61 -14.67 13.21
C MET A 1 -3.34 -13.77 12.02
N ASN A 2 -3.08 -14.34 10.84
CA ASN A 2 -2.96 -13.55 9.61
C ASN A 2 -4.35 -13.08 9.19
N LYS A 3 -4.53 -11.76 8.99
CA LYS A 3 -5.81 -11.16 8.57
C LYS A 3 -6.10 -11.33 7.08
N LEU A 4 -5.12 -11.79 6.30
CA LEU A 4 -5.19 -12.06 4.87
C LEU A 4 -4.50 -13.39 4.59
N THR A 5 -5.05 -14.19 3.66
CA THR A 5 -4.49 -15.48 3.24
C THR A 5 -4.39 -15.50 1.73
N PHE A 6 -3.20 -15.81 1.21
CA PHE A 6 -2.94 -16.00 -0.21
C PHE A 6 -2.93 -17.50 -0.52
N GLN A 7 -3.82 -17.95 -1.40
CA GLN A 7 -3.90 -19.33 -1.87
C GLN A 7 -3.70 -19.34 -3.39
N TYR A 8 -2.78 -20.17 -3.85
CA TYR A 8 -2.43 -20.28 -5.27
C TYR A 8 -2.51 -21.73 -5.78
N ASP A 9 -3.14 -22.63 -5.02
CA ASP A 9 -3.19 -24.07 -5.32
C ASP A 9 -3.82 -24.35 -6.70
N MET A 10 -4.80 -23.55 -7.12
CA MET A 10 -5.45 -23.68 -8.44
C MET A 10 -4.52 -23.36 -9.63
N VAL A 11 -3.39 -22.68 -9.37
CA VAL A 11 -2.41 -22.33 -10.41
C VAL A 11 -1.36 -23.43 -10.58
N LEU A 12 -1.27 -24.36 -9.63
CA LEU A 12 -0.23 -25.40 -9.61
C LEU A 12 -0.32 -26.41 -10.75
N ASP A 13 -1.48 -26.51 -11.41
CA ASP A 13 -1.66 -27.31 -12.63
C ASP A 13 -0.97 -26.68 -13.86
N PHE A 14 -0.60 -25.39 -13.78
CA PHE A 14 0.00 -24.62 -14.87
C PHE A 14 1.41 -24.14 -14.57
N VAL A 15 1.74 -23.90 -13.30
CA VAL A 15 3.06 -23.44 -12.84
C VAL A 15 3.45 -24.25 -11.60
N THR A 16 4.56 -24.96 -11.67
CA THR A 16 5.02 -25.81 -10.56
C THR A 16 5.59 -24.98 -9.41
N LYS A 17 5.63 -25.59 -8.21
CA LYS A 17 6.25 -24.96 -7.04
C LYS A 17 7.74 -24.67 -7.26
N ASP A 18 8.45 -25.56 -7.95
CA ASP A 18 9.88 -25.39 -8.20
C ASP A 18 10.15 -24.22 -9.15
N GLU A 19 9.32 -24.02 -10.18
CA GLU A 19 9.38 -22.84 -11.05
C GLU A 19 9.16 -21.55 -10.26
N ILE A 20 8.22 -21.53 -9.30
CA ILE A 20 8.01 -20.38 -8.43
C ILE A 20 9.23 -20.16 -7.53
N HIS A 21 9.75 -21.22 -6.90
CA HIS A 21 10.87 -21.13 -5.96
C HIS A 21 12.19 -20.72 -6.62
N GLN A 22 12.36 -20.93 -7.92
CA GLN A 22 13.52 -20.45 -8.67
C GLN A 22 13.67 -18.92 -8.62
N TYR A 23 12.58 -18.17 -8.40
CA TYR A 23 12.60 -16.72 -8.26
C TYR A 23 12.93 -16.22 -6.84
N GLN A 24 13.16 -17.11 -5.86
CA GLN A 24 13.33 -16.71 -4.47
C GLN A 24 14.51 -15.74 -4.28
N THR A 25 15.67 -16.05 -4.86
CA THR A 25 16.86 -15.19 -4.75
C THR A 25 16.60 -13.80 -5.32
N GLU A 26 16.00 -13.72 -6.51
CA GLU A 26 15.66 -12.43 -7.13
C GLU A 26 14.60 -11.67 -6.30
N THR A 27 13.62 -12.38 -5.73
CA THR A 27 12.59 -11.79 -4.87
C THR A 27 13.20 -11.18 -3.61
N ASP A 28 14.15 -11.86 -2.97
CA ASP A 28 14.84 -11.37 -1.77
C ASP A 28 15.67 -10.11 -2.09
N GLU A 29 16.34 -10.08 -3.23
CA GLU A 29 17.10 -8.91 -3.70
C GLU A 29 16.18 -7.70 -3.94
N HIS A 30 15.05 -7.88 -4.64
CA HIS A 30 14.08 -6.81 -4.87
C HIS A 30 13.43 -6.34 -3.57
N PHE A 31 13.10 -7.27 -2.67
CA PHE A 31 12.57 -6.94 -1.34
C PHE A 31 13.56 -6.06 -0.57
N ALA A 32 14.83 -6.46 -0.49
CA ALA A 32 15.87 -5.67 0.14
C ALA A 32 16.04 -4.29 -0.53
N ALA A 33 15.95 -4.22 -1.86
CA ALA A 33 16.09 -2.95 -2.60
C ALA A 33 14.98 -1.94 -2.29
N ILE A 34 13.76 -2.41 -2.01
CA ILE A 34 12.63 -1.56 -1.60
C ILE A 34 12.90 -0.95 -0.22
N TYR A 35 13.21 -1.77 0.79
CA TYR A 35 13.45 -1.30 2.15
C TYR A 35 14.72 -0.45 2.28
N ASN A 36 15.77 -0.82 1.54
CA ASN A 36 17.04 -0.08 1.53
C ASN A 36 17.05 1.09 0.54
N LYS A 37 15.96 1.31 -0.22
CA LYS A 37 15.79 2.42 -1.16
C LYS A 37 16.93 2.50 -2.20
N THR A 38 17.40 1.37 -2.74
CA THR A 38 18.51 1.32 -3.70
C THR A 38 18.08 1.20 -5.16
N GLY A 39 16.80 0.89 -5.40
CA GLY A 39 16.24 0.75 -6.75
C GLY A 39 15.93 2.07 -7.47
N LYS A 40 15.58 1.98 -8.75
CA LYS A 40 15.08 3.13 -9.53
C LYS A 40 13.75 3.62 -8.94
N GLY A 41 13.60 4.94 -8.81
CA GLY A 41 12.38 5.53 -8.23
C GLY A 41 12.33 5.47 -6.71
N ASN A 42 13.44 5.15 -6.04
CA ASN A 42 13.56 5.09 -4.57
C ASN A 42 13.08 6.34 -3.81
N ASN A 43 13.03 7.50 -4.47
CA ASN A 43 12.45 8.74 -3.92
C ASN A 43 10.93 8.65 -3.67
N PHE A 44 10.23 7.65 -4.21
CA PHE A 44 8.77 7.49 -4.14
C PHE A 44 8.32 6.27 -3.31
N LEU A 45 9.16 5.77 -2.42
CA LEU A 45 8.88 4.61 -1.56
C LEU A 45 8.29 4.96 -0.19
N GLY A 46 7.74 6.18 -0.02
CA GLY A 46 7.16 6.62 1.26
C GLY A 46 5.92 5.82 1.70
N TRP A 47 5.35 5.00 0.83
CA TRP A 47 4.21 4.12 1.15
C TRP A 47 4.62 2.86 1.93
N VAL A 48 5.90 2.48 1.89
CA VAL A 48 6.40 1.22 2.49
C VAL A 48 6.26 1.24 4.01
N ASP A 49 6.55 2.38 4.63
CA ASP A 49 6.54 2.61 6.07
C ASP A 49 5.42 3.58 6.49
N LEU A 50 4.55 3.99 5.56
CA LEU A 50 3.46 4.93 5.83
C LEU A 50 2.55 4.49 6.98
N PRO A 51 2.05 3.24 7.04
CA PRO A 51 1.14 2.85 8.13
C PRO A 51 1.77 2.97 9.52
N ASP A 52 3.05 2.63 9.65
CA ASP A 52 3.77 2.63 10.93
C ASP A 52 4.22 4.04 11.34
N ASN A 53 4.50 4.90 10.35
CA ASN A 53 5.02 6.26 10.56
C ASN A 53 3.96 7.36 10.38
N THR A 54 2.67 7.01 10.25
CA THR A 54 1.61 8.01 10.13
C THR A 54 1.43 8.76 11.46
N ASP A 55 1.70 10.06 11.43
CA ASP A 55 1.58 10.94 12.60
C ASP A 55 0.13 11.01 13.11
N GLU A 56 -0.10 10.66 14.38
CA GLU A 56 -1.41 10.74 15.03
C GLU A 56 -2.00 12.16 15.02
N THR A 57 -1.15 13.18 15.03
CA THR A 57 -1.58 14.59 14.95
C THR A 57 -2.15 14.92 13.57
N LEU A 58 -1.63 14.30 12.50
CA LEU A 58 -2.18 14.43 11.15
C LEU A 58 -3.57 13.81 11.09
N ILE A 59 -3.74 12.60 11.61
CA ILE A 59 -5.04 11.91 11.66
C ILE A 59 -6.05 12.74 12.45
N SER A 60 -5.67 13.21 13.64
CA SER A 60 -6.54 14.06 14.48
C SER A 60 -6.98 15.34 13.75
N ARG A 61 -6.10 15.96 12.96
CA ARG A 61 -6.43 17.14 12.15
C ARG A 61 -7.37 16.83 10.99
N ILE A 62 -7.18 15.70 10.32
CA ILE A 62 -8.08 15.22 9.24
C ILE A 62 -9.48 14.99 9.83
N GLU A 63 -9.58 14.29 10.96
CA GLU A 63 -10.85 14.00 11.63
C GLU A 63 -11.58 15.27 12.08
N ALA A 64 -10.86 16.23 12.68
CA ALA A 64 -11.42 17.51 13.10
C ALA A 64 -11.95 18.32 11.90
N THR A 65 -11.19 18.34 10.80
CA THR A 65 -11.61 19.02 9.56
C THR A 65 -12.85 18.34 8.97
N ALA A 66 -12.85 17.01 8.88
CA ALA A 66 -13.97 16.25 8.37
C ALA A 66 -15.23 16.45 9.23
N LYS A 67 -15.09 16.51 10.56
CA LYS A 67 -16.20 16.83 11.47
C LYS A 67 -16.80 18.20 11.17
N LYS A 68 -15.95 19.23 11.08
CA LYS A 68 -16.37 20.60 10.76
C LYS A 68 -17.11 20.66 9.42
N MET A 69 -16.61 19.96 8.39
CA MET A 69 -17.25 19.94 7.07
C MET A 69 -18.62 19.27 7.10
N ARG A 70 -18.77 18.14 7.81
CA ARG A 70 -20.07 17.46 7.98
C ARG A 70 -21.10 18.32 8.70
N GLU A 71 -20.69 19.13 9.67
CA GLU A 71 -21.59 20.04 10.40
C GLU A 71 -22.05 21.23 9.55
N GLN A 72 -21.28 21.60 8.52
CA GLN A 72 -21.48 22.81 7.71
C GLN A 72 -21.96 22.53 6.28
N SER A 73 -22.03 21.27 5.86
CA SER A 73 -22.28 20.92 4.46
C SER A 73 -23.12 19.65 4.35
N GLU A 74 -24.17 19.71 3.54
CA GLU A 74 -24.98 18.54 3.17
C GLU A 74 -24.25 17.66 2.14
N ILE A 75 -23.49 18.28 1.24
CA ILE A 75 -22.78 17.62 0.15
C ILE A 75 -21.30 17.98 0.23
N PHE A 76 -20.43 16.97 0.12
CA PHE A 76 -18.99 17.12 -0.03
C PHE A 76 -18.57 16.69 -1.43
N VAL A 77 -18.03 17.62 -2.23
CA VAL A 77 -17.60 17.37 -3.60
C VAL A 77 -16.09 17.17 -3.63
N ILE A 78 -15.65 15.99 -4.02
CA ILE A 78 -14.23 15.69 -4.25
C ILE A 78 -13.92 15.99 -5.71
N ILE A 79 -12.96 16.90 -5.95
CA ILE A 79 -12.44 17.21 -7.28
C ILE A 79 -11.06 16.58 -7.39
N GLY A 80 -10.97 15.45 -8.09
CA GLY A 80 -9.74 14.68 -8.25
C GLY A 80 -9.81 13.74 -9.45
N ILE A 81 -8.64 13.34 -9.95
CA ILE A 81 -8.51 12.34 -11.02
C ILE A 81 -7.33 11.41 -10.70
N GLY A 82 -7.34 10.21 -11.30
CA GLY A 82 -6.27 9.22 -11.12
C GLY A 82 -6.19 8.72 -9.68
N GLY A 83 -4.97 8.71 -9.11
CA GLY A 83 -4.73 8.28 -7.73
C GLY A 83 -5.44 9.13 -6.68
N SER A 84 -5.79 10.38 -7.00
CA SER A 84 -6.55 11.26 -6.10
C SER A 84 -8.07 11.02 -6.13
N TYR A 85 -8.53 9.98 -6.82
CA TYR A 85 -9.95 9.60 -6.94
C TYR A 85 -10.23 8.11 -6.65
N LEU A 86 -9.33 7.20 -7.05
CA LEU A 86 -9.58 5.75 -6.97
C LEU A 86 -9.27 5.10 -5.61
N GLY A 87 -8.60 5.82 -4.71
CA GLY A 87 -8.27 5.35 -3.36
C GLY A 87 -9.47 5.42 -2.42
#